data_AF-A0AAV8YVB2-F1
#
_entry.id   AF-A0AAV8YVB2-F1
#
_cell.length_a   1.000
_cell.length_b   1.000
_cell.length_c   1.000
_cell.angle_alpha   90.00
_cell.angle_beta   90.00
_cell.angle_gamma   90.00
#
_symmetry.space_group_name_H-M   'P 1'
#
loop_
_entity.id
_entity.type
_entity.pdbx_description
1 polymer ?
#
loop_
_entity_poly.entity_id
_entity_poly.type
_entity_poly.pdbx_seq_one_letter_code
_entity_poly.pdbx_strand_id
1 'polypeptide(L)'
;MYAFISILLLSGYLPVPRRRMFWEQRKDTQNILVADALSRDRFEFIMQNLHCCDNDQLDPSDKFTKVRPLFDKLNKIFQEYSPYWEQHSVDESIIPYFRKHGYKQFIRENPIRYGYKIWMGATSTGYGSNRTRGKSKLSSLRSDQESKTTHQQGPDNNNSSKKGLYI
;
A
#
# COMPACT_ATOMS: atom_id res chain seq x y z
N MET A 1 -5.36 -15.32 15.26
CA MET A 1 -5.20 -14.51 14.03
C MET A 1 -6.50 -13.85 13.58
N TYR A 2 -7.63 -14.56 13.55
CA TYR A 2 -8.92 -13.98 13.15
C TYR A 2 -9.33 -12.73 13.95
N ALA A 3 -9.25 -12.75 15.28
CA ALA A 3 -9.56 -11.58 16.11
C ALA A 3 -8.75 -10.32 15.71
N PHE A 4 -7.47 -10.49 15.39
CA PHE A 4 -6.62 -9.38 14.93
C PHE A 4 -7.12 -8.80 13.59
N ILE A 5 -7.46 -9.66 12.62
CA ILE A 5 -8.00 -9.23 11.32
C ILE A 5 -9.36 -8.55 11.52
N SER A 6 -10.23 -9.10 12.37
CA SER A 6 -11.54 -8.50 12.68
C SER A 6 -11.40 -7.11 13.29
N ILE A 7 -10.44 -6.90 14.19
CA ILE A 7 -10.17 -5.58 14.78
C ILE A 7 -9.65 -4.61 13.71
N LEU A 8 -8.81 -5.06 12.77
CA LEU A 8 -8.37 -4.22 11.65
C LEU A 8 -9.56 -3.80 10.77
N LEU A 9 -10.46 -4.72 10.44
CA LEU A 9 -11.68 -4.41 9.68
C LEU A 9 -12.58 -3.42 10.42
N LEU A 10 -12.81 -3.66 11.72
CA LEU A 10 -13.58 -2.77 12.58
C LEU A 10 -12.95 -1.37 12.64
N SER A 11 -11.62 -1.26 12.67
CA SER A 11 -10.94 0.04 12.72
C SER A 11 -11.12 0.89 11.47
N GLY A 12 -11.42 0.27 10.33
CA GLY A 12 -11.82 0.99 9.11
C GLY A 12 -13.26 1.51 9.17
N TYR A 13 -14.14 0.82 9.90
CA TYR A 13 -15.53 1.22 10.10
C TYR A 13 -15.71 2.26 11.20
N LEU A 14 -15.02 2.09 12.33
CA LEU A 14 -15.06 2.98 13.48
C LEU A 14 -13.71 3.70 13.63
N PRO A 15 -13.53 4.88 13.00
CA PRO A 15 -12.28 5.61 13.10
C PRO A 15 -12.10 6.19 14.51
N VAL A 16 -10.94 5.95 15.11
CA VAL A 16 -10.51 6.57 16.37
C VAL A 16 -9.22 7.37 16.15
N PRO A 17 -9.01 8.49 16.86
CA PRO A 17 -7.82 9.34 16.66
C PRO A 17 -6.50 8.61 16.87
N ARG A 18 -6.48 7.64 17.80
CA ARG A 18 -5.31 6.79 18.08
C ARG A 18 -5.77 5.37 18.25
N ARG A 19 -5.11 4.43 17.56
CA ARG A 19 -5.44 2.99 17.62
C ARG A 19 -5.53 2.44 19.04
N ARG A 20 -4.65 2.89 19.95
CA ARG A 20 -4.66 2.46 21.36
C ARG A 20 -5.96 2.79 22.10
N MET A 21 -6.76 3.73 21.61
CA MET A 21 -8.05 4.11 22.22
C MET A 21 -9.10 3.00 22.12
N PHE A 22 -8.95 2.02 21.22
CA PHE A 22 -9.82 0.85 21.24
C PHE A 22 -9.72 0.02 22.55
N TRP A 23 -8.67 0.22 23.34
CA TRP A 23 -8.47 -0.43 24.63
C TRP A 23 -8.56 0.54 25.82
N GLU A 24 -9.10 1.74 25.60
CA GLU A 24 -9.34 2.71 26.67
C GLU A 24 -10.34 2.13 27.69
N GLN A 25 -10.13 2.40 28.98
CA GLN A 25 -10.91 1.81 30.08
C GLN A 25 -11.94 2.79 30.66
N ARG A 26 -11.99 4.02 30.15
CA ARG A 26 -12.96 5.01 30.61
C ARG A 26 -14.36 4.65 30.10
N LYS A 27 -15.36 4.78 30.97
CA LYS A 27 -16.74 4.31 30.72
C LYS A 27 -17.38 4.88 29.45
N ASP A 28 -17.01 6.09 29.06
CA ASP A 28 -17.53 6.83 27.91
C ASP A 28 -16.86 6.44 26.56
N THR A 29 -15.70 5.78 26.60
CA THR A 29 -14.87 5.50 25.43
C THR A 29 -14.45 4.03 25.32
N GLN A 30 -14.78 3.21 26.33
CA GLN A 30 -14.45 1.80 26.37
C GLN A 30 -15.12 1.05 25.23
N ASN A 31 -14.30 0.41 24.39
CA ASN A 31 -14.76 -0.51 23.38
C ASN A 31 -14.67 -1.94 23.89
N ILE A 32 -15.75 -2.40 24.53
CA ILE A 32 -15.83 -3.75 25.12
C ILE A 32 -15.59 -4.82 24.05
N LEU A 33 -16.15 -4.65 22.85
CA LEU A 33 -15.98 -5.60 21.74
C LEU A 33 -14.51 -5.82 21.36
N VAL A 34 -13.70 -4.76 21.34
CA VAL A 34 -12.26 -4.88 21.01
C VAL A 34 -11.45 -5.34 22.21
N ALA A 35 -11.70 -4.77 23.39
CA ALA A 35 -10.95 -5.07 24.60
C ALA A 35 -11.07 -6.54 25.02
N ASP A 36 -12.27 -7.13 24.88
CA ASP A 36 -12.52 -8.52 25.21
C ASP A 36 -11.98 -9.50 24.15
N ALA A 37 -11.99 -9.10 22.88
CA ALA A 37 -11.58 -9.98 21.77
C ALA A 37 -10.07 -10.21 21.71
N LEU A 38 -9.25 -9.20 22.01
CA LEU A 38 -7.80 -9.31 22.00
C LEU A 38 -7.18 -8.24 22.88
N SER A 39 -6.20 -8.60 23.73
CA SER A 39 -5.51 -7.59 24.54
C SER A 39 -4.69 -6.62 23.68
N ARG A 40 -4.56 -5.38 24.13
CA ARG A 40 -3.79 -4.32 23.46
C ARG A 40 -2.37 -4.77 23.12
N ASP A 41 -1.69 -5.35 24.11
CA ASP A 41 -0.28 -5.70 23.98
C ASP A 41 -0.09 -6.88 23.02
N ARG A 42 -1.04 -7.83 22.99
CA ARG A 42 -1.05 -8.91 22.00
C ARG A 42 -1.32 -8.38 20.60
N PHE A 43 -2.24 -7.43 20.44
CA PHE A 43 -2.51 -6.78 19.15
C PHE A 43 -1.25 -6.07 18.62
N GLU A 44 -0.61 -5.25 19.45
CA GLU A 44 0.62 -4.52 19.06
C GLU A 44 1.77 -5.47 18.75
N PHE A 45 1.93 -6.56 19.53
CA PHE A 45 2.92 -7.60 19.26
C PHE A 45 2.71 -8.23 17.88
N ILE A 46 1.48 -8.61 17.54
CA ILE A 46 1.16 -9.17 16.21
C ILE A 46 1.41 -8.13 15.11
N MET A 47 0.98 -6.88 15.33
CA MET A 47 1.14 -5.80 14.36
C MET A 47 2.61 -5.52 14.01
N GLN A 48 3.51 -5.62 15.00
CA GLN A 48 4.95 -5.39 14.82
C GLN A 48 5.67 -6.55 14.14
N ASN A 49 5.17 -7.77 14.31
CA ASN A 49 5.80 -9.01 13.83
C ASN A 49 5.02 -9.66 12.65
N LEU A 50 4.18 -8.89 11.96
CA LEU A 50 3.42 -9.40 10.83
C LEU A 50 4.31 -9.53 9.60
N HIS A 51 4.54 -10.77 9.17
CA HIS A 51 5.32 -11.10 7.98
C HIS A 51 4.45 -11.87 6.96
N CYS A 52 4.57 -11.52 5.68
CA CYS A 52 3.81 -12.13 4.58
C CYS A 52 4.68 -13.01 3.66
N CYS A 53 5.99 -13.01 3.88
CA CYS A 53 6.98 -13.74 3.10
C CYS A 53 8.09 -14.21 4.03
N ASP A 54 8.71 -15.33 3.68
CA ASP A 54 9.90 -15.84 4.36
C ASP A 54 11.11 -14.97 4.01
N ASN A 55 11.87 -14.53 5.02
CA ASN A 55 13.02 -13.66 4.82
C ASN A 55 14.19 -14.38 4.12
N ASP A 56 14.20 -15.72 4.14
CA ASP A 56 15.23 -16.53 3.50
C ASP A 56 14.98 -16.71 1.99
N GLN A 57 13.77 -16.38 1.51
CA GLN A 57 13.33 -16.58 0.13
C GLN A 57 13.03 -15.25 -0.60
N LEU A 58 13.70 -14.17 -0.20
CA LEU A 58 13.44 -12.85 -0.78
C LEU A 58 14.16 -12.69 -2.12
N ASP A 59 13.38 -12.42 -3.17
CA ASP A 59 13.92 -11.94 -4.44
C ASP A 59 14.46 -10.49 -4.29
N PRO A 60 15.77 -10.25 -4.46
CA PRO A 60 16.36 -8.92 -4.32
C PRO A 60 16.00 -7.98 -5.50
N SER A 61 15.54 -8.51 -6.63
CA SER A 61 15.12 -7.71 -7.78
C SER A 61 13.74 -7.07 -7.56
N ASP A 62 12.84 -7.77 -6.87
CA ASP A 62 11.52 -7.26 -6.52
C ASP A 62 11.52 -6.50 -5.19
N LYS A 63 11.43 -5.18 -5.25
CA LYS A 63 11.42 -4.32 -4.05
C LYS A 63 10.15 -4.43 -3.21
N PHE A 64 9.11 -5.10 -3.70
CA PHE A 64 7.90 -5.44 -2.94
C PHE A 64 7.85 -6.91 -2.52
N THR A 65 8.96 -7.66 -2.63
CA THR A 65 9.07 -9.09 -2.32
C THR A 65 8.42 -9.49 -0.97
N LYS A 66 8.60 -8.66 0.07
CA LYS A 66 8.05 -8.92 1.41
C LYS A 66 6.52 -9.00 1.49
N VAL A 67 5.82 -8.35 0.57
CA VAL A 67 4.35 -8.29 0.52
C VAL A 67 3.78 -8.98 -0.72
N ARG A 68 4.64 -9.38 -1.67
CA ARG A 68 4.26 -10.01 -2.94
C ARG A 68 3.36 -11.24 -2.76
N PRO A 69 3.66 -12.20 -1.86
CA PRO A 69 2.81 -13.39 -1.72
C PRO A 69 1.37 -13.05 -1.29
N LEU A 70 1.21 -12.03 -0.44
CA LEU A 70 -0.10 -11.56 -0.02
C LEU A 70 -0.87 -10.93 -1.19
N PHE A 71 -0.22 -10.03 -1.93
CA PHE A 71 -0.85 -9.39 -3.09
C PHE A 71 -1.24 -10.40 -4.17
N ASP A 72 -0.38 -11.38 -4.46
CA ASP A 72 -0.67 -12.39 -5.48
C ASP A 72 -1.85 -13.28 -5.07
N LYS A 73 -1.92 -13.65 -3.80
CA LYS A 73 -3.06 -14.41 -3.25
C LYS A 73 -4.36 -13.60 -3.30
N LEU A 74 -4.32 -12.34 -2.90
CA LEU A 74 -5.49 -11.45 -2.95
C LEU A 74 -5.95 -11.22 -4.40
N ASN A 75 -5.01 -10.94 -5.30
CA ASN A 75 -5.30 -10.74 -6.72
C ASN A 75 -5.94 -12.00 -7.33
N LYS A 76 -5.43 -13.20 -7.02
CA LYS A 76 -6.02 -14.45 -7.48
C LYS A 76 -7.47 -14.58 -7.02
N ILE A 77 -7.74 -14.35 -5.74
CA ILE A 77 -9.10 -14.42 -5.17
C ILE A 77 -10.00 -13.36 -5.82
N PHE A 78 -9.55 -12.11 -5.92
CA PHE A 78 -10.35 -11.05 -6.52
C PHE A 78 -10.59 -11.25 -8.02
N GLN A 79 -9.72 -11.98 -8.71
CA GLN A 79 -9.97 -12.37 -10.10
C GLN A 79 -11.00 -13.51 -10.18
N GLU A 80 -10.88 -14.51 -9.31
CA GLU A 80 -11.75 -15.69 -9.27
C GLU A 80 -13.21 -15.32 -8.96
N TYR A 81 -13.42 -14.42 -8.01
CA TYR A 81 -14.75 -13.94 -7.62
C TYR A 81 -15.20 -12.68 -8.37
N SER A 82 -14.47 -12.26 -9.41
CA SER A 82 -14.84 -11.07 -10.19
C SER A 82 -16.12 -11.34 -11.00
N PRO A 83 -17.17 -10.54 -10.83
CA PRO A 83 -18.40 -10.74 -11.59
C PRO A 83 -18.19 -10.39 -13.07
N TYR A 84 -18.89 -11.11 -13.95
CA TYR A 84 -18.88 -10.82 -15.39
C TYR A 84 -19.69 -9.56 -15.67
N TRP A 85 -19.00 -8.50 -16.09
CA TRP A 85 -19.60 -7.23 -16.51
C TRP A 85 -18.94 -6.76 -17.81
N GLU A 86 -19.66 -5.98 -18.61
CA GLU A 86 -19.15 -5.43 -19.87
C GLU A 86 -18.39 -4.12 -19.65
N GLN A 87 -18.78 -3.37 -18.63
CA GLN A 87 -18.21 -2.06 -18.31
C GLN A 87 -17.13 -2.20 -17.22
N HIS A 88 -15.92 -1.77 -17.57
CA HIS A 88 -14.79 -1.71 -16.67
C HIS A 88 -14.13 -0.33 -16.78
N SER A 89 -13.87 0.29 -15.63
CA SER A 89 -12.97 1.44 -15.53
C SER A 89 -11.62 0.97 -15.03
N VAL A 90 -10.56 1.61 -15.49
CA VAL A 90 -9.19 1.40 -14.98
C VAL A 90 -8.65 2.77 -14.62
N ASP A 91 -8.22 2.91 -13.38
CA ASP A 91 -7.72 4.18 -12.88
C ASP A 91 -6.60 3.95 -11.86
N GLU A 92 -5.92 5.04 -11.52
CA GLU A 92 -4.84 5.10 -10.55
C GLU A 92 -5.42 5.36 -9.15
N SER A 93 -5.01 4.55 -8.18
CA SER A 93 -5.31 4.76 -6.76
C SER A 93 -4.03 4.96 -5.97
N ILE A 94 -4.10 5.75 -4.90
CA ILE A 94 -2.96 6.10 -4.05
C ILE A 94 -3.16 5.53 -2.66
N ILE A 95 -2.19 4.74 -2.21
CA ILE A 95 -2.08 4.31 -0.82
C ILE A 95 -1.19 5.32 -0.07
N PRO A 96 -1.73 6.11 0.87
CA PRO A 96 -0.94 7.10 1.61
C PRO A 96 0.19 6.43 2.39
N TYR A 97 1.41 6.94 2.25
CA TYR A 97 2.56 6.47 3.01
C TYR A 97 3.55 7.59 3.27
N PHE A 98 3.74 7.93 4.55
CA PHE A 98 4.51 9.14 4.91
C PHE A 98 5.98 8.86 5.21
N ARG A 99 6.37 7.61 5.47
CA ARG A 99 7.76 7.25 5.79
C ARG A 99 8.67 7.24 4.55
N LYS A 100 9.97 7.12 4.77
CA LYS A 100 10.98 7.03 3.70
C LYS A 100 10.92 5.64 3.05
N HIS A 101 10.72 5.60 1.74
CA HIS A 101 10.79 4.40 0.91
C HIS A 101 11.06 4.81 -0.54
N GLY A 102 11.90 4.05 -1.26
CA GLY A 102 12.38 4.45 -2.59
C GLY A 102 11.32 4.47 -3.69
N TYR A 103 10.21 3.74 -3.51
CA TYR A 103 9.12 3.62 -4.49
C TYR A 103 7.92 4.51 -4.18
N LYS A 104 8.04 5.35 -3.15
CA LYS A 104 7.03 6.34 -2.84
C LYS A 104 7.02 7.41 -3.93
N GLN A 105 5.86 7.62 -4.54
CA GLN A 105 5.69 8.63 -5.59
C GLN A 105 5.10 9.91 -5.02
N PHE A 106 5.43 11.03 -5.66
CA PHE A 106 4.82 12.33 -5.41
C PHE A 106 3.86 12.67 -6.55
N ILE A 107 2.59 12.94 -6.23
CA ILE A 107 1.54 13.21 -7.23
C ILE A 107 0.96 14.59 -6.91
N ARG A 108 1.26 15.57 -7.78
CA ARG A 108 0.97 16.99 -7.53
C ARG A 108 -0.52 17.30 -7.43
N GLU A 109 -1.32 16.65 -8.26
CA GLU A 109 -2.73 16.99 -8.47
C GLU A 109 -3.68 16.21 -7.55
N ASN A 110 -3.16 15.28 -6.74
CA ASN A 110 -3.95 14.51 -5.80
C ASN A 110 -3.96 15.11 -4.40
N PRO A 111 -5.10 15.06 -3.66
CA PRO A 111 -5.17 15.49 -2.26
C PRO A 111 -4.12 14.78 -1.39
N ILE A 112 -3.89 13.49 -1.66
CA ILE A 112 -2.81 12.71 -1.07
C ILE A 112 -1.60 12.78 -2.00
N ARG A 113 -0.67 13.66 -1.68
CA ARG A 113 0.48 13.93 -2.56
C ARG A 113 1.59 12.88 -2.47
N TYR A 114 1.66 12.08 -1.40
CA TYR A 114 2.74 11.12 -1.18
C TYR A 114 2.21 9.73 -0.86
N GLY A 115 2.61 8.73 -1.64
CA GLY A 115 2.15 7.36 -1.42
C GLY A 115 2.64 6.36 -2.44
N TYR A 116 2.10 5.15 -2.36
CA TYR A 116 2.25 4.14 -3.39
C TYR A 116 1.12 4.27 -4.39
N LYS A 117 1.47 4.48 -5.65
CA LYS A 117 0.53 4.47 -6.76
C LYS A 117 0.27 3.02 -7.18
N ILE A 118 -1.00 2.67 -7.31
CA ILE A 118 -1.44 1.36 -7.79
C ILE A 118 -2.46 1.56 -8.91
N TRP A 119 -2.46 0.65 -9.87
CA TRP A 119 -3.50 0.60 -10.90
C TRP A 119 -4.60 -0.35 -10.48
N MET A 120 -5.84 0.10 -10.51
CA MET A 120 -7.00 -0.67 -10.09
C MET A 120 -8.05 -0.65 -11.19
N GLY A 121 -8.59 -1.82 -11.51
CA GLY A 121 -9.79 -1.93 -12.32
C GLY A 121 -11.02 -2.00 -11.42
N ALA A 122 -12.12 -1.37 -11.83
CA ALA A 122 -13.40 -1.47 -11.14
C ALA A 122 -14.52 -1.80 -12.15
N THR A 123 -15.47 -2.64 -11.73
CA THR A 123 -16.74 -2.83 -12.44
C THR A 123 -17.69 -1.68 -12.15
N SER A 124 -18.74 -1.51 -12.96
CA SER A 124 -19.82 -0.55 -12.70
C SER A 124 -20.51 -0.76 -11.33
N THR A 125 -20.48 -1.97 -10.78
CA THR A 125 -21.00 -2.30 -9.45
C THR A 125 -20.05 -1.94 -8.30
N GLY A 126 -18.87 -1.40 -8.59
CA GLY A 126 -17.85 -1.05 -7.60
C GLY A 126 -16.94 -2.20 -7.18
N TYR A 127 -16.94 -3.34 -7.88
CA TYR A 127 -16.03 -4.44 -7.57
C TYR A 127 -14.63 -4.15 -8.10
N GLY A 128 -13.65 -4.07 -7.21
CA GLY A 128 -12.25 -3.85 -7.55
C GLY A 128 -11.53 -5.13 -7.94
N SER A 129 -10.95 -5.19 -9.13
CA SER A 129 -10.08 -6.27 -9.60
C SER A 129 -8.98 -5.71 -10.49
N ASN A 130 -7.78 -6.27 -10.46
CA ASN A 130 -6.70 -5.90 -11.37
C ASN A 130 -6.90 -6.43 -12.82
N ARG A 131 -8.09 -6.95 -13.14
CA ARG A 131 -8.45 -7.49 -14.46
C ARG A 131 -8.45 -6.38 -15.52
N THR A 132 -7.40 -6.33 -16.34
CA THR A 132 -7.47 -5.78 -17.70
C THR A 132 -7.77 -6.94 -18.66
N ARG A 133 -8.93 -6.94 -19.31
CA ARG A 133 -9.15 -7.82 -20.46
C ARG A 133 -8.34 -7.24 -21.64
N GLY A 134 -7.10 -7.70 -21.73
CA GLY A 134 -6.11 -7.23 -22.69
C GLY A 134 -4.72 -7.28 -22.05
N LYS A 135 -4.07 -8.46 -22.10
CA LYS A 135 -2.70 -8.69 -21.60
C LYS A 135 -1.64 -7.74 -22.18
N SER A 136 -2.00 -6.85 -23.11
CA SER A 136 -1.10 -5.92 -23.79
C SER A 136 -0.96 -4.54 -23.13
N LYS A 137 -1.94 -4.06 -22.34
CA LYS A 137 -1.93 -2.66 -21.87
C LYS A 137 -1.35 -2.45 -20.47
N LEU A 138 -1.52 -3.39 -19.55
CA LEU A 138 -1.02 -3.20 -18.17
C LEU A 138 0.48 -3.48 -18.04
N SER A 139 1.00 -4.43 -18.83
CA SER A 139 2.44 -4.70 -18.95
C SER A 139 3.14 -3.55 -19.66
N SER A 140 2.54 -2.96 -20.71
CA SER A 140 3.10 -1.80 -21.42
C SER A 140 3.15 -0.56 -20.52
N LEU A 141 2.11 -0.31 -19.72
CA LEU A 141 2.08 0.80 -18.75
C LEU A 141 3.11 0.65 -17.62
N ARG A 142 3.44 -0.60 -17.24
CA ARG A 142 4.49 -0.90 -16.26
C ARG A 142 5.89 -0.64 -16.83
N SER A 143 6.14 -1.00 -18.10
CA SER A 143 7.39 -0.68 -18.81
C SER A 143 7.56 0.80 -19.18
N ASP A 144 6.47 1.53 -19.40
CA ASP A 144 6.49 2.97 -19.70
C ASP A 144 6.83 3.83 -18.47
N GLN A 145 6.64 3.30 -17.26
CA GLN A 145 7.05 3.95 -16.00
C GLN A 145 8.54 3.73 -15.72
N GLU A 146 9.06 2.50 -15.95
CA GLU A 146 10.47 2.18 -15.75
C GLU A 146 11.39 2.99 -16.69
N SER A 147 10.97 3.17 -17.94
CA SER A 147 11.68 4.00 -18.93
C SER A 147 11.66 5.51 -18.63
N LYS A 148 10.61 6.02 -17.99
CA LYS A 148 10.51 7.44 -17.60
C LYS A 148 11.31 7.79 -16.34
N THR A 149 11.54 6.84 -15.44
CA THR A 149 12.43 7.04 -14.28
C THR A 149 13.92 7.07 -14.65
N THR A 150 14.33 6.44 -15.77
CA THR A 150 15.74 6.41 -16.20
C THR A 150 16.17 7.66 -16.98
N HIS A 151 15.23 8.47 -17.49
CA HIS A 151 15.54 9.67 -18.30
C HIS A 151 15.54 11.02 -17.57
N GLN A 152 15.53 11.04 -16.22
CA GLN A 152 15.74 12.27 -15.43
C GLN A 152 17.12 12.35 -14.76
N GLN A 153 18.15 11.75 -15.36
CA GLN A 153 19.54 12.14 -15.11
C GLN A 153 20.15 12.65 -16.42
N GLY A 154 19.99 13.95 -16.66
CA GLY A 154 20.78 14.68 -17.65
C GLY A 154 22.19 14.97 -17.12
N PRO A 155 23.20 15.16 -17.99
CA PRO A 155 24.58 15.31 -17.57
C PRO A 155 24.84 16.72 -17.05
N ASP A 156 25.22 16.86 -15.78
CA ASP A 156 25.74 18.12 -15.23
C ASP A 156 27.18 18.34 -15.69
N ASN A 157 27.33 19.08 -16.79
CA ASN A 157 28.55 19.81 -17.12
C ASN A 157 28.46 21.21 -16.53
N ASN A 158 29.28 21.54 -15.52
CA ASN A 158 30.18 22.69 -15.59
C ASN A 158 31.04 22.86 -14.33
N ASN A 159 32.32 23.08 -14.61
CA ASN A 159 33.40 23.37 -13.69
C ASN A 159 33.52 24.89 -13.53
N SER A 160 33.38 25.44 -12.32
CA SER A 160 34.03 26.72 -11.97
C SER A 160 34.16 26.92 -10.45
N SER A 161 35.37 26.68 -9.95
CA SER A 161 36.12 27.44 -8.93
C SER A 161 35.33 28.38 -7.99
N LYS A 162 35.38 28.11 -6.67
CA LYS A 162 36.08 28.98 -5.69
C LYS A 162 35.97 28.47 -4.24
N LYS A 163 37.14 28.45 -3.61
CA LYS A 163 37.55 28.41 -2.19
C LYS A 163 36.56 28.96 -1.13
N GLY A 164 36.64 28.39 0.08
CA GLY A 164 36.30 29.04 1.37
C GLY A 164 35.74 28.05 2.41
N LEU A 165 36.59 27.41 3.20
CA LEU A 165 36.95 27.72 4.60
C LEU A 165 35.91 27.34 5.66
N TYR A 166 36.37 26.54 6.63
CA TYR A 166 35.75 26.17 7.91
C TYR A 166 35.11 27.34 8.66
N ILE A 167 33.93 27.15 9.25
CA ILE A 167 33.67 27.00 10.71
C ILE A 167 32.43 26.10 10.88
#